data_AF-A0A3D8GLL3-F1
#
_entry.id   AF-A0A3D8GLL3-F1
#
_cell.length_a   1.000
_cell.length_b   1.000
_cell.length_c   1.000
_cell.angle_alpha   90.00
_cell.angle_beta   90.00
_cell.angle_gamma   90.00
#
_symmetry.space_group_name_H-M   'P 1'
#
loop_
_entity.id
_entity.type
_entity.pdbx_description
1 polymer ?
#
loop_
_entity_poly.entity_id
_entity_poly.type
_entity_poly.pdbx_seq_one_letter_code
_entity_poly.pdbx_strand_id
1 'polypeptide(L)'
;MKRTFSNNFGRVAEDIELGLEENLVHIHYKKGDLEKSACLIKNEAKPLMESLADFLAENNVSDELRAEVSLFLNEADSQKEKEWTDFTNFLMKALSLHMVFAFTIAVSVYIGYKTGGFLDGYFSFYPLFTLIGLGAGLAFGGYSAYSMAIKYFWPNGGKLVKAKENKDESQKEWPIIDVDILEVRKAVRKFSDELPKGVYRTILVNDDNSIDFSQLVHILGGIPAKKYYMSKETYDFFDETEKDIAAEMDKVQRAVDLYVKDKREYPVLPFDHSRRVNYYQLLQEHYLKEHPKIEFYITDCDGLITHKKPARKPG
;
A
#
# COMPACT_ATOMS: atom_id res chain seq x y z
N MET A 1 11.68 -13.41 -2.75
CA MET A 1 12.16 -12.79 -4.00
C MET A 1 12.64 -13.90 -4.94
N LYS A 2 12.21 -13.94 -6.21
CA LYS A 2 12.65 -14.95 -7.18
C LYS A 2 13.39 -14.29 -8.34
N ARG A 3 14.54 -14.81 -8.74
CA ARG A 3 15.35 -14.29 -9.86
C ARG A 3 16.01 -15.43 -10.62
N THR A 4 15.94 -15.37 -11.94
CA THR A 4 16.58 -16.34 -12.85
C THR A 4 17.78 -15.67 -13.52
N PHE A 5 18.89 -16.40 -13.59
CA PHE A 5 20.12 -16.03 -14.26
C PHE A 5 20.35 -17.05 -15.37
N SER A 6 20.62 -16.57 -16.58
CA SER A 6 20.75 -17.43 -17.75
C SER A 6 21.98 -17.02 -18.54
N ASN A 7 22.81 -18.00 -18.92
CA ASN A 7 23.95 -17.79 -19.77
C ASN A 7 24.00 -18.84 -20.91
N ASN A 8 24.38 -18.40 -22.11
CA ASN A 8 24.34 -19.22 -23.32
C ASN A 8 25.75 -19.50 -23.85
N PHE A 9 26.23 -20.73 -23.69
CA PHE A 9 27.52 -21.19 -24.22
C PHE A 9 27.34 -21.86 -25.59
N GLY A 10 26.81 -21.11 -26.56
CA GLY A 10 26.62 -21.56 -27.94
C GLY A 10 25.52 -22.62 -28.12
N ARG A 11 25.80 -23.89 -27.82
CA ARG A 11 24.84 -25.02 -27.95
C ARG A 11 24.20 -25.48 -26.65
N VAL A 12 24.67 -24.98 -25.50
CA VAL A 12 24.17 -25.35 -24.18
C VAL A 12 23.79 -24.08 -23.43
N ALA A 13 22.54 -24.00 -22.97
CA ALA A 13 22.06 -22.98 -22.05
C ALA A 13 22.28 -23.44 -20.61
N GLU A 14 22.74 -22.52 -19.76
CA GLU A 14 22.96 -22.69 -18.33
C GLU A 14 22.06 -21.69 -17.58
N ASP A 15 21.12 -22.19 -16.79
CA ASP A 15 20.14 -21.40 -16.05
C ASP A 15 20.25 -21.68 -14.54
N ILE A 16 20.14 -20.63 -13.72
CA ILE A 16 20.03 -20.70 -12.26
C ILE A 16 18.83 -19.88 -11.82
N GLU A 17 17.88 -20.50 -11.14
CA GLU A 17 16.80 -19.80 -10.46
C GLU A 17 17.06 -19.77 -8.95
N LEU A 18 17.04 -18.57 -8.37
CA LEU A 18 17.16 -18.33 -6.95
C LEU A 18 15.84 -17.81 -6.38
N GLY A 19 15.30 -18.55 -5.42
CA GLY A 19 14.17 -18.15 -4.58
C GLY A 19 14.65 -17.84 -3.17
N LEU A 20 14.68 -16.56 -2.80
CA LEU A 20 14.95 -16.11 -1.43
C LEU A 20 13.64 -16.02 -0.65
N GLU A 21 13.48 -16.87 0.36
CA GLU A 21 12.40 -16.85 1.36
C GLU A 21 12.95 -16.40 2.72
N GLU A 22 12.11 -16.26 3.76
CA GLU A 22 12.55 -15.72 5.06
C GLU A 22 13.67 -16.55 5.69
N ASN A 23 13.52 -17.88 5.72
CA ASN A 23 14.45 -18.80 6.37
C ASN A 23 15.13 -19.80 5.41
N LEU A 24 14.78 -19.75 4.13
CA LEU A 24 15.17 -20.73 3.12
C LEU A 24 15.65 -20.04 1.83
N VAL A 25 16.58 -20.70 1.15
CA VAL A 25 16.99 -20.37 -0.22
C VAL A 25 16.70 -21.57 -1.10
N HIS A 26 15.79 -21.40 -2.04
CA HIS A 26 15.55 -22.37 -3.10
C HIS A 26 16.50 -22.07 -4.26
N ILE A 27 17.19 -23.08 -4.74
CA ILE A 27 18.10 -22.98 -5.88
C ILE A 27 17.70 -24.06 -6.86
N HIS A 28 17.42 -23.65 -8.09
CA HIS A 28 17.21 -24.54 -9.21
C HIS A 28 18.30 -24.26 -10.24
N TYR A 29 18.99 -25.29 -10.70
CA TYR A 29 20.07 -25.18 -11.68
C TYR A 29 19.81 -26.13 -12.84
N LYS A 30 19.97 -25.63 -14.05
CA LYS A 30 19.77 -26.36 -15.29
C LYS A 30 20.90 -26.09 -16.27
N LYS A 31 21.45 -27.15 -16.87
CA LYS A 31 22.50 -27.06 -17.89
C LYS A 31 22.31 -28.16 -18.94
N GLY A 32 21.74 -27.80 -20.09
CA GLY A 32 21.32 -28.80 -21.09
C GLY A 32 20.30 -29.78 -20.49
N ASP A 33 20.67 -31.06 -20.43
CA ASP A 33 19.84 -32.14 -19.86
C ASP A 33 20.03 -32.34 -18.35
N LEU A 34 21.01 -31.67 -17.73
CA LEU A 34 21.24 -31.76 -16.30
C LEU A 34 20.36 -30.75 -15.56
N GLU A 35 19.56 -31.25 -14.62
CA GLU A 35 18.70 -30.44 -13.77
C GLU A 35 18.88 -30.86 -12.31
N LYS A 36 19.12 -29.89 -11.43
CA LYS A 36 19.31 -30.10 -9.99
C LYS A 36 18.66 -28.99 -9.19
N SER A 37 18.06 -29.33 -8.07
CA SER A 37 17.45 -28.37 -7.15
C SER A 37 17.90 -28.64 -5.72
N ALA A 38 18.06 -27.58 -4.94
CA ALA A 38 18.34 -27.68 -3.51
C ALA A 38 17.61 -26.59 -2.72
N CYS A 39 17.26 -26.91 -1.49
CA CYS A 39 16.79 -25.97 -0.49
C CYS A 39 17.86 -25.84 0.60
N LEU A 40 18.40 -24.63 0.76
CA LEU A 40 19.39 -24.33 1.79
C LEU A 40 18.72 -23.53 2.90
N ILE A 41 18.99 -23.90 4.16
CA ILE A 41 18.53 -23.14 5.32
C ILE A 41 19.44 -21.94 5.51
N LYS A 42 18.84 -20.74 5.63
CA LYS A 42 19.59 -19.53 5.91
C LYS A 42 20.14 -19.58 7.33
N ASN A 43 21.46 -19.43 7.46
CA ASN A 43 22.11 -19.29 8.76
C ASN A 43 22.44 -17.80 8.98
N GLU A 44 21.91 -17.20 10.04
CA GLU A 44 22.12 -15.77 10.34
C GLU A 44 23.60 -15.42 10.61
N ALA A 45 24.43 -16.40 10.97
CA ALA A 45 25.84 -16.18 11.27
C ALA A 45 26.76 -16.27 10.04
N LYS A 46 26.25 -16.71 8.87
CA LYS A 46 27.06 -16.89 7.65
C LYS A 46 26.46 -16.12 6.48
N PRO A 47 27.29 -15.44 5.66
CA PRO A 47 26.80 -14.79 4.45
C PRO A 47 26.11 -15.80 3.52
N LEU A 48 25.04 -15.35 2.86
CA LEU A 48 24.23 -16.18 1.96
C LEU A 48 25.08 -16.85 0.88
N MET A 49 26.08 -16.14 0.36
CA MET A 49 27.01 -16.65 -0.64
C MET A 49 27.86 -17.81 -0.14
N GLU A 50 28.27 -17.81 1.13
CA GLU A 50 29.06 -18.92 1.71
C GLU A 50 28.21 -20.20 1.80
N SER A 51 26.92 -20.05 2.05
CA SER A 51 25.98 -21.19 2.08
C SER A 51 25.75 -21.76 0.68
N LEU A 52 25.76 -20.91 -0.35
CA LEU A 52 25.59 -21.26 -1.75
C LEU A 52 26.87 -21.79 -2.42
N ALA A 53 28.04 -21.46 -1.89
CA ALA A 53 29.32 -21.78 -2.51
C ALA A 53 29.51 -23.29 -2.75
N ASP A 54 29.13 -24.12 -1.77
CA ASP A 54 29.24 -25.57 -1.87
C ASP A 54 28.38 -26.13 -3.00
N PHE A 55 27.14 -25.65 -3.13
CA PHE A 55 26.22 -26.05 -4.19
C PHE A 55 26.71 -25.60 -5.58
N LEU A 56 27.21 -24.37 -5.70
CA LEU A 56 27.73 -23.84 -6.96
C LEU A 56 29.03 -24.55 -7.37
N ALA A 57 29.85 -24.95 -6.41
CA ALA A 57 31.06 -25.74 -6.61
C ALA A 57 30.75 -27.16 -7.09
N GLU A 58 29.83 -27.86 -6.42
CA GLU A 58 29.42 -29.23 -6.75
C GLU A 58 28.85 -29.35 -8.17
N ASN A 59 28.17 -28.30 -8.65
CA ASN A 59 27.47 -28.31 -9.93
C ASN A 59 28.27 -27.72 -11.11
N ASN A 60 29.55 -27.39 -10.89
CA ASN A 60 30.44 -26.82 -11.91
C ASN A 60 29.80 -25.66 -12.68
N VAL A 61 29.13 -24.78 -11.94
CA VAL A 61 28.53 -23.54 -12.47
C VAL A 61 29.63 -22.65 -13.05
N SER A 62 29.38 -22.03 -14.20
CA SER A 62 30.33 -21.09 -14.81
C SER A 62 30.69 -19.90 -13.91
N ASP A 63 31.92 -19.41 -14.02
CA ASP A 63 32.40 -18.31 -13.19
C ASP A 63 31.66 -16.99 -13.47
N GLU A 64 31.15 -16.81 -14.69
CA GLU A 64 30.29 -15.68 -15.05
C GLU A 64 28.96 -15.70 -14.28
N LEU A 65 28.25 -16.84 -14.26
CA LEU A 65 27.01 -16.99 -13.49
C LEU A 65 27.24 -16.90 -11.99
N ARG A 66 28.36 -17.44 -11.49
CA ARG A 66 28.75 -17.28 -10.07
C ARG A 66 28.94 -15.82 -9.70
N ALA A 67 29.57 -15.02 -10.57
CA ALA A 67 29.77 -13.59 -10.34
C ALA A 67 28.43 -12.85 -10.28
N GLU A 68 27.51 -13.10 -11.22
CA GLU A 68 26.18 -12.48 -11.23
C GLU A 68 25.34 -12.85 -10.00
N VAL A 69 25.35 -14.12 -9.62
CA VAL A 69 24.67 -14.61 -8.41
C VAL A 69 25.25 -13.93 -7.16
N SER A 70 26.58 -13.83 -7.06
CA SER A 70 27.24 -13.21 -5.91
C SER A 70 26.90 -11.71 -5.79
N LEU A 71 26.86 -11.00 -6.92
CA LEU A 71 26.46 -9.59 -6.96
C LEU A 71 25.02 -9.41 -6.46
N PHE A 72 24.10 -10.24 -6.94
CA PHE A 72 22.70 -10.18 -6.51
C PHE A 72 22.52 -10.46 -5.01
N LEU A 73 23.22 -11.45 -4.46
CA LEU A 73 23.12 -11.78 -3.04
C LEU A 73 23.71 -10.67 -2.17
N ASN A 74 24.83 -10.07 -2.57
CA ASN A 74 25.43 -8.95 -1.86
C ASN A 74 24.53 -7.69 -1.89
N GLU A 75 23.88 -7.42 -3.03
CA GLU A 75 22.87 -6.36 -3.12
C GLU A 75 21.70 -6.60 -2.16
N ALA A 76 21.19 -7.84 -2.10
CA ALA A 76 20.09 -8.21 -1.22
C ALA A 76 20.44 -8.08 0.27
N ASP A 77 21.64 -8.51 0.68
CA ASP A 77 22.11 -8.36 2.06
C ASP A 77 22.32 -6.88 2.43
N SER A 78 22.89 -6.08 1.52
CA SER A 78 23.07 -4.64 1.73
C SER A 78 21.75 -3.87 1.84
N GLN A 79 20.71 -4.28 1.11
CA GLN A 79 19.37 -3.71 1.23
C GLN A 79 18.76 -3.98 2.60
N LYS A 80 18.88 -5.21 3.10
CA LYS A 80 18.38 -5.59 4.42
C LYS A 80 19.06 -4.79 5.54
N GLU A 81 20.38 -4.61 5.46
CA GLU A 81 21.12 -3.78 6.42
C GLU A 81 20.64 -2.33 6.36
N LYS A 82 20.46 -1.78 5.17
CA LYS A 82 19.93 -0.42 4.97
C LYS A 82 18.54 -0.25 5.58
N GLU A 83 17.62 -1.17 5.33
CA GLU A 83 16.27 -1.15 5.92
C GLU A 83 16.30 -1.18 7.46
N TRP A 84 17.19 -1.99 8.05
CA TRP A 84 17.40 -2.02 9.50
C TRP A 84 17.98 -0.71 10.05
N THR A 85 18.95 -0.12 9.36
CA THR A 85 19.48 1.19 9.74
C THR A 85 18.43 2.28 9.63
N ASP A 86 17.55 2.25 8.61
CA ASP A 86 16.47 3.20 8.45
C ASP A 86 15.39 3.02 9.53
N PHE A 87 15.06 1.78 9.88
CA PHE A 87 14.14 1.46 10.97
C PHE A 87 14.66 1.92 12.34
N THR A 88 15.94 1.63 12.66
CA THR A 88 16.55 2.07 13.93
C THR A 88 16.67 3.59 14.00
N ASN A 89 17.04 4.23 12.89
CA ASN A 89 17.03 5.69 12.76
C ASN A 89 15.64 6.26 13.00
N PHE A 90 14.59 5.65 12.45
CA PHE A 90 13.19 6.01 12.70
C PHE A 90 12.81 5.85 14.19
N LEU A 91 13.22 4.75 14.83
CA LEU A 91 12.91 4.49 16.23
C LEU A 91 13.58 5.51 17.17
N MET A 92 14.86 5.83 16.95
CA MET A 92 15.56 6.88 17.70
C MET A 92 14.91 8.26 17.51
N LYS A 93 14.48 8.53 16.27
CA LYS A 93 13.74 9.73 15.88
C LYS A 93 12.39 9.86 16.60
N ALA A 94 11.61 8.78 16.67
CA ALA A 94 10.34 8.77 17.40
C ALA A 94 10.55 8.91 18.92
N LEU A 95 11.54 8.22 19.47
CA LEU A 95 11.83 8.27 20.91
C LEU A 95 12.30 9.67 21.35
N SER A 96 13.19 10.30 20.57
CA SER A 96 13.61 11.68 20.85
C SER A 96 12.44 12.67 20.78
N LEU A 97 11.51 12.48 19.84
CA LEU A 97 10.30 13.31 19.72
C LEU A 97 9.39 13.21 20.95
N HIS A 98 9.14 12.00 21.45
CA HIS A 98 8.34 11.80 22.66
C HIS A 98 8.97 12.46 23.89
N MET A 99 10.30 12.40 24.03
CA MET A 99 11.01 13.12 25.10
C MET A 99 10.81 14.63 24.99
N VAL A 100 10.91 15.19 23.78
CA VAL A 100 10.71 16.63 23.56
C VAL A 100 9.29 17.06 23.91
N PHE A 101 8.28 16.26 23.58
CA PHE A 101 6.88 16.56 23.95
C PHE A 101 6.67 16.54 25.46
N ALA A 102 7.18 15.51 26.14
CA ALA A 102 7.08 15.41 27.60
C ALA A 102 7.76 16.59 28.29
N PHE A 103 8.96 16.96 27.84
CA PHE A 103 9.69 18.11 28.37
C PHE A 103 8.94 19.43 28.16
N THR A 104 8.41 19.66 26.95
CA THR A 104 7.68 20.89 26.59
C THR A 104 6.42 21.06 27.44
N ILE A 105 5.66 19.99 27.65
CA ILE A 105 4.47 20.00 28.50
C ILE A 105 4.87 20.27 29.96
N ALA A 106 5.88 19.57 30.48
CA ALA A 106 6.34 19.75 31.86
C ALA A 106 6.79 21.19 32.15
N VAL A 107 7.58 21.79 31.25
CA VAL A 107 8.03 23.19 31.39
C VAL A 107 6.85 24.17 31.32
N SER A 108 5.92 23.97 30.40
CA SER A 108 4.74 24.84 30.24
C SER A 108 3.84 24.80 31.47
N VAL A 109 3.60 23.61 32.02
CA VAL A 109 2.82 23.41 33.25
C VAL A 109 3.52 24.03 34.46
N TYR A 110 4.84 23.86 34.59
CA TYR A 110 5.62 24.45 35.68
C TYR A 110 5.59 25.98 35.66
N ILE A 111 5.75 26.60 34.48
CA ILE A 111 5.66 28.05 34.31
C ILE A 111 4.26 28.54 34.67
N GLY A 112 3.21 27.86 34.17
CA GLY A 112 1.81 28.18 34.48
C GLY A 112 1.50 28.10 35.97
N TYR A 113 1.95 27.05 36.64
CA TYR A 113 1.82 26.89 38.09
C TYR A 113 2.52 28.01 38.87
N LYS A 114 3.80 28.28 38.54
CA LYS A 114 4.62 29.27 39.26
C LYS A 114 4.09 30.69 39.10
N THR A 115 3.65 31.04 37.90
CA THR A 115 3.05 32.36 37.60
C THR A 115 1.67 32.50 38.24
N GLY A 116 0.84 31.46 38.20
CA GLY A 116 -0.44 31.43 38.87
C GLY A 116 -0.34 31.60 40.39
N GLY A 117 0.60 30.89 41.03
CA GLY A 117 0.86 31.02 42.46
C GLY A 117 1.38 32.40 42.87
N PHE A 118 2.22 33.02 42.02
CA PHE A 118 2.67 34.40 42.23
C PHE A 118 1.51 35.40 42.19
N LEU A 119 0.59 35.26 41.23
CA LEU A 119 -0.58 36.13 41.10
C LEU A 119 -1.58 35.92 42.24
N ASP A 120 -1.80 34.67 42.68
CA ASP A 120 -2.63 34.37 43.84
C ASP A 120 -2.09 35.05 45.11
N GLY A 121 -0.77 35.06 45.30
CA GLY A 121 -0.13 35.76 46.41
C GLY A 121 -0.23 37.29 46.32
N TYR A 122 -0.23 37.85 45.11
CA TYR A 122 -0.32 39.29 44.89
C TYR A 122 -1.75 39.83 45.09
N PHE A 123 -2.77 39.09 44.65
CA PHE A 123 -4.16 39.53 44.71
C PHE A 123 -4.99 38.88 45.84
N SER A 124 -4.40 37.99 46.63
CA SER A 124 -5.05 37.27 47.74
C SER A 124 -6.25 36.39 47.33
N PHE A 125 -6.31 35.95 46.07
CA PHE A 125 -7.40 35.10 45.54
C PHE A 125 -7.00 33.63 45.41
N TYR A 126 -6.37 33.05 46.43
CA TYR A 126 -5.94 31.66 46.41
C TYR A 126 -7.14 30.68 46.39
N PRO A 127 -7.18 29.64 45.52
CA PRO A 127 -6.18 29.21 44.53
C PRO A 127 -6.60 29.48 43.05
N LEU A 128 -7.26 30.61 42.79
CA LEU A 128 -7.92 30.84 41.50
C LEU A 128 -6.91 31.00 40.34
N PHE A 129 -5.90 31.85 40.49
CA PHE A 129 -4.90 32.09 39.45
C PHE A 129 -3.96 30.90 39.27
N THR A 130 -3.70 30.11 40.30
CA THR A 130 -2.96 28.84 40.19
C THR A 130 -3.70 27.82 39.33
N LEU A 131 -5.02 27.67 39.51
CA LEU A 131 -5.84 26.78 38.68
C LEU A 131 -5.89 27.25 37.22
N ILE A 132 -6.07 28.55 36.99
CA ILE A 132 -6.05 29.15 35.65
C ILE A 132 -4.67 28.96 35.00
N GLY A 133 -3.59 29.19 35.74
CA GLY A 133 -2.22 29.04 35.26
C GLY A 133 -1.89 27.61 34.86
N LEU A 134 -2.33 26.61 35.63
CA LEU A 134 -2.18 25.19 35.28
C LEU A 134 -2.95 24.83 34.00
N GLY A 135 -4.20 25.28 33.89
CA GLY A 135 -5.02 25.06 32.69
C GLY A 135 -4.40 25.68 31.43
N ALA A 136 -3.91 26.92 31.55
CA ALA A 136 -3.22 27.62 30.47
C ALA A 136 -1.91 26.92 30.09
N GLY A 137 -1.13 26.46 31.08
CA GLY A 137 0.11 25.73 30.85
C GLY A 137 -0.09 24.40 30.13
N LEU A 138 -1.14 23.65 30.48
CA LEU A 138 -1.52 22.42 29.77
C LEU A 138 -1.99 22.69 28.35
N ALA A 139 -2.83 23.70 28.15
CA ALA A 139 -3.33 24.07 26.82
C ALA A 139 -2.18 24.50 25.90
N PHE A 140 -1.26 25.34 26.39
CA PHE A 140 -0.12 25.82 25.62
C PHE A 140 0.92 24.73 25.37
N GLY A 141 1.22 23.91 26.38
CA GLY A 141 2.11 22.75 26.25
C GLY A 141 1.56 21.71 25.27
N GLY A 142 0.27 21.41 25.33
CA GLY A 142 -0.40 20.52 24.38
C GLY A 142 -0.42 21.07 22.96
N TYR A 143 -0.75 22.35 22.79
CA TYR A 143 -0.76 23.01 21.47
C TYR A 143 0.64 23.04 20.83
N SER A 144 1.67 23.39 21.60
CA SER A 144 3.05 23.42 21.11
C SER A 144 3.55 22.02 20.72
N ALA A 145 3.34 21.00 21.57
CA ALA A 145 3.67 19.61 21.25
C ALA A 145 2.92 19.11 19.99
N TYR A 146 1.63 19.44 19.86
CA TYR A 146 0.82 19.11 18.69
C TYR A 146 1.35 19.77 17.41
N SER A 147 1.72 21.05 17.47
CA SER A 147 2.29 21.77 16.32
C SER A 147 3.64 21.18 15.85
N MET A 148 4.48 20.74 16.80
CA MET A 148 5.72 20.04 16.51
C MET A 148 5.46 18.66 15.89
N ALA A 149 4.48 17.92 16.41
CA ALA A 149 4.06 16.63 15.84
C ALA A 149 3.59 16.76 14.39
N ILE A 150 2.74 17.75 14.08
CA ILE A 150 2.29 18.02 12.71
C ILE A 150 3.49 18.26 11.79
N LYS A 151 4.42 19.13 12.19
CA LYS A 151 5.61 19.45 11.37
C LYS A 151 6.53 18.24 11.18
N TYR A 152 6.55 17.33 12.16
CA TYR A 152 7.40 16.15 12.15
C TYR A 152 6.84 15.02 11.26
N PHE A 153 5.54 14.75 11.35
CA PHE A 153 4.88 13.72 10.54
C PHE A 153 4.54 14.21 9.13
N TRP A 154 4.44 15.52 8.92
CA TRP A 154 4.31 16.15 7.60
C TRP A 154 5.49 17.08 7.28
N PRO A 155 6.73 16.54 7.13
CA PRO A 155 7.88 17.36 6.75
C PRO A 155 7.73 17.94 5.34
N ASN A 156 6.96 17.26 4.49
CA ASN A 156 6.56 17.67 3.14
C ASN A 156 5.05 17.92 3.02
N GLY A 157 4.38 18.38 4.08
CA GLY A 157 3.19 19.20 3.85
C GLY A 157 3.67 20.40 3.02
N GLY A 158 3.54 20.39 1.69
CA GLY A 158 2.22 20.44 1.11
C GLY A 158 1.65 21.70 1.70
N LYS A 159 1.81 22.83 0.99
CA LYS A 159 1.09 24.07 1.28
C LYS A 159 -0.25 23.63 1.83
N LEU A 160 -0.44 23.75 3.15
CA LEU A 160 -1.78 23.79 3.69
C LEU A 160 -2.34 24.96 2.93
N VAL A 161 -3.15 24.64 1.93
CA VAL A 161 -4.07 25.56 1.30
C VAL A 161 -4.84 26.07 2.50
N LYS A 162 -4.33 27.14 3.11
CA LYS A 162 -5.17 28.19 3.61
C LYS A 162 -6.14 28.37 2.45
N ALA A 163 -7.39 28.05 2.70
CA ALA A 163 -8.51 28.53 1.91
C ALA A 163 -8.44 30.06 1.93
N LYS A 164 -7.47 30.59 1.17
CA LYS A 164 -7.56 31.86 0.50
C LYS A 164 -8.20 31.46 -0.80
N GLU A 165 -9.42 31.93 -0.99
CA GLU A 165 -9.99 32.18 -2.31
C GLU A 165 -8.93 32.91 -3.15
N ASN A 166 -8.09 32.16 -3.85
CA ASN A 166 -7.44 32.65 -5.04
C ASN A 166 -8.36 32.25 -6.18
N LYS A 167 -9.32 33.15 -6.44
CA LYS A 167 -9.73 33.47 -7.80
C LYS A 167 -8.46 33.71 -8.63
N ASP A 168 -8.46 33.20 -9.85
CA ASP A 168 -7.43 33.36 -10.89
C ASP A 168 -6.18 32.48 -10.79
N GLU A 169 -6.38 31.17 -10.92
CA GLU A 169 -5.58 30.44 -11.91
C GLU A 169 -6.52 30.03 -13.04
N SER A 170 -6.24 30.56 -14.23
CA SER A 170 -7.00 30.38 -15.46
C SER A 170 -7.46 28.94 -15.64
N GLN A 171 -8.78 28.74 -15.65
CA GLN A 171 -9.39 27.58 -16.30
C GLN A 171 -8.83 27.54 -17.72
N LYS A 172 -7.84 26.67 -17.97
CA LYS A 172 -7.73 26.05 -19.28
C LYS A 172 -9.03 25.30 -19.42
N GLU A 173 -10.01 25.91 -20.09
CA GLU A 173 -11.24 25.23 -20.49
C GLU A 173 -10.82 24.12 -21.43
N TRP A 174 -10.67 22.93 -20.87
CA TRP A 174 -10.42 21.75 -21.66
C TRP A 174 -11.70 21.43 -22.42
N PRO A 175 -11.61 21.11 -23.72
CA PRO A 175 -12.79 20.81 -24.50
C PRO A 175 -13.50 19.60 -23.91
N ILE A 176 -14.83 19.67 -23.88
CA ILE A 176 -15.67 18.51 -23.57
C ILE A 176 -15.60 17.58 -24.78
N ILE A 177 -15.15 16.36 -24.55
CA ILE A 177 -14.97 15.33 -25.59
C ILE A 177 -15.92 14.17 -25.36
N ASP A 178 -16.39 13.54 -26.42
CA ASP A 178 -17.10 12.26 -26.33
C ASP A 178 -16.06 11.14 -26.46
N VAL A 179 -15.99 10.28 -25.46
CA VAL A 179 -14.94 9.26 -25.27
C VAL A 179 -15.64 7.98 -24.88
N ASP A 180 -15.17 6.84 -25.39
CA ASP A 180 -15.73 5.54 -25.02
C ASP A 180 -15.06 4.97 -23.75
N ILE A 181 -15.75 4.06 -23.04
CA ILE A 181 -15.22 3.39 -21.85
C ILE A 181 -13.89 2.66 -22.12
N LEU A 182 -13.69 2.15 -23.34
CA LEU A 182 -12.44 1.52 -23.76
C LEU A 182 -11.28 2.52 -23.85
N GLU A 183 -11.56 3.75 -24.27
CA GLU A 183 -10.57 4.82 -24.32
C GLU A 183 -10.24 5.34 -22.93
N VAL A 184 -11.25 5.50 -22.05
CA VAL A 184 -11.05 5.79 -20.64
C VAL A 184 -10.15 4.73 -20.00
N ARG A 185 -10.41 3.44 -20.25
CA ARG A 185 -9.58 2.33 -19.74
C ARG A 185 -8.13 2.43 -20.21
N LYS A 186 -7.90 2.76 -21.49
CA LYS A 186 -6.55 2.97 -22.02
C LYS A 186 -5.86 4.15 -21.36
N ALA A 187 -6.57 5.26 -21.15
CA ALA A 187 -6.03 6.44 -20.50
C ALA A 187 -5.65 6.18 -19.04
N VAL A 188 -6.51 5.49 -18.29
CA VAL A 188 -6.22 5.08 -16.90
C VAL A 188 -5.03 4.14 -16.83
N ARG A 189 -4.93 3.18 -17.76
CA ARG A 189 -3.77 2.28 -17.82
C ARG A 189 -2.47 3.04 -18.08
N LYS A 190 -2.48 3.95 -19.06
CA LYS A 190 -1.32 4.78 -19.38
C LYS A 190 -0.91 5.66 -18.19
N PHE A 191 -1.88 6.27 -17.51
CA PHE A 191 -1.63 7.01 -16.29
C PHE A 191 -0.99 6.14 -15.21
N SER A 192 -1.50 4.92 -15.02
CA SER A 192 -0.95 3.96 -14.06
C SER A 192 0.49 3.55 -14.37
N ASP A 193 0.88 3.50 -15.64
CA ASP A 193 2.26 3.18 -16.07
C ASP A 193 3.23 4.34 -15.78
N GLU A 194 2.73 5.57 -15.70
CA GLU A 194 3.50 6.79 -15.39
C GLU A 194 3.63 7.05 -13.87
N LEU A 195 2.90 6.31 -13.03
CA LEU A 195 2.90 6.51 -11.58
C LEU A 195 4.24 6.08 -10.93
N PRO A 196 4.74 6.82 -9.93
CA PRO A 196 5.88 6.39 -9.13
C PRO A 196 5.64 5.05 -8.43
N LYS A 197 6.72 4.28 -8.23
CA LYS A 197 6.64 3.00 -7.51
C LYS A 197 6.03 3.21 -6.11
N GLY A 198 4.99 2.43 -5.80
CA GLY A 198 4.27 2.50 -4.52
C GLY A 198 3.01 3.37 -4.54
N VAL A 199 2.70 4.05 -5.66
CA VAL A 199 1.44 4.78 -5.84
C VAL A 199 0.45 3.94 -6.63
N TYR A 200 -0.75 3.75 -6.09
CA TYR A 200 -1.80 2.93 -6.71
C TYR A 200 -2.71 3.78 -7.60
N ARG A 201 -3.20 3.20 -8.70
CA ARG A 201 -4.16 3.86 -9.61
C ARG A 201 -5.51 4.22 -8.95
N THR A 202 -5.77 3.76 -7.74
CA THR A 202 -6.95 4.14 -6.94
C THR A 202 -7.00 5.64 -6.63
N ILE A 203 -5.89 6.38 -6.77
CA ILE A 203 -5.87 7.85 -6.65
C ILE A 203 -6.73 8.57 -7.70
N LEU A 204 -7.04 7.88 -8.80
CA LEU A 204 -7.93 8.40 -9.85
C LEU A 204 -9.42 8.24 -9.49
N VAL A 205 -9.74 7.54 -8.40
CA VAL A 205 -11.11 7.15 -8.08
C VAL A 205 -11.56 7.87 -6.81
N ASN A 206 -12.60 8.67 -6.93
CA ASN A 206 -13.25 9.34 -5.81
C ASN A 206 -13.96 8.35 -4.89
N ASP A 207 -14.42 8.81 -3.73
CA ASP A 207 -15.09 7.95 -2.75
C ASP A 207 -16.46 7.43 -3.20
N ASP A 208 -17.09 8.07 -4.20
CA ASP A 208 -18.32 7.60 -4.84
C ASP A 208 -18.06 6.71 -6.07
N ASN A 209 -16.83 6.19 -6.19
CA ASN A 209 -16.33 5.41 -7.33
C ASN A 209 -16.23 6.18 -8.66
N SER A 210 -16.51 7.50 -8.71
CA SER A 210 -16.34 8.29 -9.93
C SER A 210 -14.87 8.49 -10.27
N ILE A 211 -14.54 8.48 -11.57
CA ILE A 211 -13.18 8.74 -12.03
C ILE A 211 -12.92 10.25 -12.04
N ASP A 212 -11.81 10.67 -11.43
CA ASP A 212 -11.31 12.04 -11.48
C ASP A 212 -10.60 12.29 -12.83
N PHE A 213 -11.37 12.80 -13.78
CA PHE A 213 -10.85 13.13 -15.11
C PHE A 213 -9.87 14.30 -15.11
N SER A 214 -9.80 15.13 -14.04
CA SER A 214 -8.85 16.24 -13.98
C SER A 214 -7.40 15.76 -14.11
N GLN A 215 -7.11 14.56 -13.60
CA GLN A 215 -5.80 13.92 -13.69
C GLN A 215 -5.55 13.23 -15.04
N LEU A 216 -6.61 12.93 -15.81
CA LEU A 216 -6.53 12.22 -17.09
C LEU A 216 -6.58 13.16 -18.31
N VAL A 217 -6.90 14.44 -18.11
CA VAL A 217 -7.07 15.42 -19.19
C VAL A 217 -5.85 15.50 -20.11
N HIS A 218 -4.63 15.42 -19.56
CA HIS A 218 -3.40 15.46 -20.37
C HIS A 218 -3.24 14.25 -21.29
N ILE A 219 -3.89 13.13 -20.97
CA ILE A 219 -3.83 11.89 -21.74
C ILE A 219 -4.99 11.83 -22.75
N LEU A 220 -6.20 12.23 -22.32
CA LEU A 220 -7.40 12.20 -23.15
C LEU A 220 -7.52 13.42 -24.08
N GLY A 221 -6.83 14.52 -23.78
CA GLY A 221 -6.92 15.77 -24.54
C GLY A 221 -8.17 16.60 -24.24
N GLY A 222 -8.97 16.22 -23.25
CA GLY A 222 -10.22 16.87 -22.88
C GLY A 222 -10.90 16.18 -21.70
N ILE A 223 -12.04 16.71 -21.26
CA ILE A 223 -12.86 16.12 -20.19
C ILE A 223 -14.02 15.36 -20.86
N PRO A 224 -14.23 14.07 -20.53
CA PRO A 224 -15.37 13.32 -21.07
C PRO A 224 -16.72 13.96 -20.73
N ALA A 225 -17.62 14.02 -21.72
CA ALA A 225 -19.00 14.47 -21.52
C ALA A 225 -19.80 13.52 -20.62
N LYS A 226 -19.47 12.23 -20.69
CA LYS A 226 -20.08 11.16 -19.90
C LYS A 226 -19.24 10.89 -18.67
N LYS A 227 -19.92 10.54 -17.58
CA LYS A 227 -19.28 10.08 -16.34
C LYS A 227 -19.02 8.59 -16.42
N TYR A 228 -17.90 8.19 -15.83
CA TYR A 228 -17.50 6.80 -15.71
C TYR A 228 -17.08 6.51 -14.28
N TYR A 229 -17.29 5.25 -13.90
CA TYR A 229 -17.05 4.75 -12.56
C TYR A 229 -16.03 3.61 -12.60
N MET A 230 -15.29 3.46 -11.51
CA MET A 230 -14.27 2.43 -11.37
C MET A 230 -14.28 1.87 -9.96
N SER A 231 -14.23 0.54 -9.85
CA SER A 231 -14.07 -0.15 -8.57
C SER A 231 -12.66 0.05 -8.03
N LYS A 232 -12.51 0.41 -6.75
CA LYS A 232 -11.20 0.56 -6.11
C LYS A 232 -10.55 -0.80 -5.82
N GLU A 233 -11.37 -1.82 -5.61
CA GLU A 233 -10.88 -3.16 -5.23
C GLU A 233 -10.57 -4.03 -6.47
N THR A 234 -11.46 -4.06 -7.46
CA THR A 234 -11.34 -4.95 -8.65
C THR A 234 -10.81 -4.24 -9.89
N TYR A 235 -10.80 -2.90 -9.89
CA TYR A 235 -10.39 -2.06 -11.02
C TYR A 235 -11.23 -2.21 -12.30
N ASP A 236 -12.42 -2.80 -12.19
CA ASP A 236 -13.41 -2.83 -13.26
C ASP A 236 -14.05 -1.46 -13.48
N PHE A 237 -14.46 -1.20 -14.72
CA PHE A 237 -14.98 0.09 -15.20
C PHE A 237 -16.45 -0.01 -15.58
N PHE A 238 -17.21 1.04 -15.30
CA PHE A 238 -18.65 1.10 -15.47
C PHE A 238 -19.10 2.46 -16.02
N ASP A 239 -20.22 2.45 -16.74
CA ASP A 239 -20.91 3.66 -17.19
C ASP A 239 -21.84 4.20 -16.09
N GLU A 240 -22.39 5.40 -16.29
CA GLU A 240 -23.37 6.00 -15.37
C GLU A 240 -24.56 5.08 -15.04
N THR A 241 -25.04 4.30 -16.02
CA THR A 241 -26.16 3.35 -15.83
C THR A 241 -25.81 2.19 -14.91
N GLU A 242 -24.52 1.91 -14.73
CA GLU A 242 -23.98 0.78 -13.97
C GLU A 242 -23.20 1.25 -12.72
N LYS A 243 -23.34 2.53 -12.33
CA LYS A 243 -22.66 3.12 -11.17
C LYS A 243 -22.83 2.27 -9.90
N ASP A 244 -24.04 1.80 -9.65
CA ASP A 244 -24.35 1.03 -8.44
C ASP A 244 -23.56 -0.29 -8.36
N ILE A 245 -23.19 -0.87 -9.52
CA ILE A 245 -22.40 -2.09 -9.58
C ILE A 245 -21.01 -1.85 -8.98
N ALA A 246 -20.36 -0.73 -9.30
CA ALA A 246 -19.03 -0.40 -8.77
C ALA A 246 -19.04 -0.33 -7.22
N ALA A 247 -20.03 0.37 -6.67
CA ALA A 247 -20.15 0.56 -5.23
C ALA A 247 -20.50 -0.74 -4.49
N GLU A 248 -21.44 -1.54 -5.02
CA GLU A 248 -21.76 -2.85 -4.43
C GLU A 248 -20.59 -3.83 -4.54
N MET A 249 -19.88 -3.83 -5.66
CA MET A 249 -18.75 -4.72 -5.89
C MET A 249 -17.60 -4.43 -4.92
N ASP A 250 -17.26 -3.16 -4.67
CA ASP A 250 -16.26 -2.79 -3.67
C ASP A 250 -16.66 -3.24 -2.25
N LYS A 251 -17.95 -3.13 -1.90
CA LYS A 251 -18.46 -3.63 -0.61
C LYS A 251 -18.30 -5.15 -0.49
N VAL A 252 -18.69 -5.88 -1.52
CA VAL A 252 -18.66 -7.35 -1.52
C VAL A 252 -17.22 -7.86 -1.58
N GLN A 253 -16.33 -7.26 -2.38
CA GLN A 253 -14.93 -7.67 -2.47
C GLN A 253 -14.24 -7.53 -1.11
N ARG A 254 -14.40 -6.40 -0.41
CA ARG A 254 -13.86 -6.25 0.95
C ARG A 254 -14.39 -7.31 1.93
N ALA A 255 -15.67 -7.65 1.84
CA ALA A 255 -16.25 -8.70 2.68
C ALA A 255 -15.65 -10.08 2.37
N VAL A 256 -15.44 -10.39 1.09
CA VAL A 256 -14.78 -11.62 0.64
C VAL A 256 -13.33 -11.66 1.12
N ASP A 257 -12.57 -10.57 0.96
CA ASP A 257 -11.17 -10.49 1.37
C ASP A 257 -11.01 -10.69 2.88
N LEU A 258 -11.89 -10.09 3.67
CA LEU A 258 -11.92 -10.29 5.13
C LEU A 258 -12.25 -11.75 5.49
N TYR A 259 -13.24 -12.34 4.83
CA TYR A 259 -13.60 -13.74 5.05
C TYR A 259 -12.44 -14.68 4.72
N VAL A 260 -11.79 -14.48 3.56
CA VAL A 260 -10.64 -15.29 3.12
C VAL A 260 -9.45 -15.11 4.06
N LYS A 261 -9.21 -13.89 4.55
CA LYS A 261 -8.15 -13.63 5.53
C LYS A 261 -8.36 -14.42 6.83
N ASP A 262 -9.60 -14.52 7.29
CA ASP A 262 -9.93 -15.16 8.56
C ASP A 262 -10.07 -16.70 8.44
N LYS A 263 -10.69 -17.19 7.37
CA LYS A 263 -11.03 -18.61 7.18
C LYS A 263 -10.08 -19.36 6.25
N ARG A 264 -9.28 -18.64 5.47
CA ARG A 264 -8.40 -19.18 4.41
C ARG A 264 -9.15 -19.96 3.32
N GLU A 265 -10.44 -19.71 3.17
CA GLU A 265 -11.29 -20.30 2.14
C GLU A 265 -12.18 -19.24 1.50
N TYR A 266 -12.60 -19.47 0.26
CA TYR A 266 -13.47 -18.54 -0.46
C TYR A 266 -14.95 -18.79 -0.14
N PRO A 267 -15.76 -17.76 0.11
CA PRO A 267 -17.18 -17.88 0.42
C PRO A 267 -17.96 -18.18 -0.86
N VAL A 268 -17.91 -19.42 -1.33
CA VAL A 268 -18.58 -19.89 -2.57
C VAL A 268 -19.76 -20.80 -2.21
N LEU A 269 -20.85 -20.70 -2.98
CA LEU A 269 -21.95 -21.64 -2.83
C LEU A 269 -21.52 -23.08 -3.18
N PRO A 270 -21.79 -24.06 -2.30
CA PRO A 270 -21.41 -25.44 -2.56
C PRO A 270 -22.13 -25.98 -3.79
N PHE A 271 -21.42 -26.80 -4.58
CA PHE A 271 -21.91 -27.39 -5.83
C PHE A 271 -22.25 -26.40 -6.96
N ASP A 272 -21.84 -25.14 -6.84
CA ASP A 272 -22.05 -24.15 -7.89
C ASP A 272 -20.84 -24.04 -8.83
N HIS A 273 -21.01 -24.54 -10.05
CA HIS A 273 -19.97 -24.49 -11.09
C HIS A 273 -19.65 -23.04 -11.53
N SER A 274 -20.56 -22.09 -11.29
CA SER A 274 -20.33 -20.68 -11.62
C SER A 274 -19.58 -19.92 -10.52
N ARG A 275 -19.27 -20.56 -9.39
CA ARG A 275 -18.55 -19.96 -8.25
C ARG A 275 -19.22 -18.69 -7.70
N ARG A 276 -20.55 -18.71 -7.56
CA ARG A 276 -21.31 -17.59 -6.96
C ARG A 276 -20.88 -17.34 -5.52
N VAL A 277 -20.78 -16.06 -5.15
CA VAL A 277 -20.49 -15.63 -3.78
C VAL A 277 -21.64 -16.05 -2.85
N ASN A 278 -21.29 -16.66 -1.72
CA ASN A 278 -22.24 -17.07 -0.70
C ASN A 278 -22.53 -15.92 0.28
N TYR A 279 -23.53 -15.11 -0.04
CA TYR A 279 -23.92 -13.98 0.82
C TYR A 279 -24.44 -14.39 2.19
N TYR A 280 -24.99 -15.60 2.33
CA TYR A 280 -25.48 -16.06 3.63
C TYR A 280 -24.34 -16.21 4.64
N GLN A 281 -23.19 -16.75 4.20
CA GLN A 281 -21.99 -16.84 5.04
C GLN A 281 -21.47 -15.44 5.42
N LEU A 282 -21.39 -14.53 4.43
CA LEU A 282 -20.92 -13.16 4.67
C LEU A 282 -21.83 -12.36 5.61
N LEU A 283 -23.14 -12.57 5.56
CA LEU A 283 -24.12 -11.91 6.43
C LEU A 283 -24.13 -12.51 7.84
N GLN A 284 -24.12 -13.84 7.96
CA GLN A 284 -24.13 -14.53 9.26
C GLN A 284 -22.89 -14.22 10.09
N GLU A 285 -21.74 -14.10 9.44
CA GLU A 285 -20.47 -13.78 10.09
C GLU A 285 -20.18 -12.27 10.13
N HIS A 286 -21.16 -11.43 9.77
CA HIS A 286 -21.10 -9.97 9.84
C HIS A 286 -20.02 -9.28 8.98
N TYR A 287 -19.46 -9.97 7.98
CA TYR A 287 -18.59 -9.35 6.96
C TYR A 287 -19.37 -8.41 6.04
N LEU A 288 -20.66 -8.67 5.85
CA LEU A 288 -21.58 -7.84 5.08
C LEU A 288 -22.76 -7.41 5.96
N LYS A 289 -23.25 -6.17 5.77
CA LYS A 289 -24.35 -5.61 6.57
C LYS A 289 -25.74 -5.85 5.94
N GLU A 290 -25.78 -5.89 4.61
CA GLU A 290 -27.00 -5.97 3.82
C GLU A 290 -26.78 -6.91 2.64
N HIS A 291 -27.83 -7.58 2.19
CA HIS A 291 -27.73 -8.42 1.01
C HIS A 291 -27.57 -7.54 -0.23
N PRO A 292 -26.57 -7.77 -1.09
CA PRO A 292 -26.37 -6.97 -2.30
C PRO A 292 -27.51 -7.23 -3.29
N LYS A 293 -27.81 -6.26 -4.14
CA LYS A 293 -28.87 -6.39 -5.16
C LYS A 293 -28.38 -7.18 -6.37
N ILE A 294 -27.07 -7.15 -6.59
CA ILE A 294 -26.40 -7.78 -7.73
C ILE A 294 -25.71 -9.07 -7.28
N GLU A 295 -25.82 -10.11 -8.11
CA GLU A 295 -25.08 -11.35 -7.92
C GLU A 295 -23.65 -11.22 -8.46
N PHE A 296 -22.68 -11.59 -7.62
CA PHE A 296 -21.26 -11.60 -7.93
C PHE A 296 -20.70 -13.02 -7.89
N TYR A 297 -19.64 -13.23 -8.68
CA TYR A 297 -19.00 -14.51 -8.91
C TYR A 297 -17.51 -14.39 -8.61
N ILE A 298 -16.93 -15.36 -7.91
CA ILE A 298 -15.50 -15.37 -7.61
C ILE A 298 -14.73 -15.90 -8.83
N THR A 299 -13.76 -15.12 -9.29
CA THR A 299 -12.90 -15.46 -10.43
C THR A 299 -11.73 -16.35 -10.02
N ASP A 300 -11.02 -16.88 -11.01
CA ASP A 300 -9.78 -17.64 -10.80
C ASP A 300 -8.57 -16.69 -10.57
N CYS A 301 -8.74 -15.38 -10.76
CA CYS A 301 -7.68 -14.37 -10.63
C CYS A 301 -7.66 -13.79 -9.22
N ASP A 302 -6.78 -14.32 -8.36
CA ASP A 302 -6.52 -13.84 -6.99
C ASP A 302 -7.79 -13.63 -6.13
N GLY A 303 -8.86 -14.37 -6.40
CA GLY A 303 -10.09 -14.26 -5.62
C GLY A 303 -10.92 -13.01 -5.88
N LEU A 304 -10.63 -12.25 -6.95
CA LEU A 304 -11.43 -11.10 -7.35
C LEU A 304 -12.84 -11.53 -7.76
N ILE A 305 -13.83 -10.71 -7.44
CA ILE A 305 -15.22 -10.92 -7.83
C ILE A 305 -15.54 -10.22 -9.15
N THR A 306 -16.54 -10.73 -9.85
CA THR A 306 -17.08 -10.10 -11.05
C THR A 306 -18.61 -10.18 -11.06
N HIS A 307 -19.27 -9.20 -11.67
CA HIS A 307 -20.71 -9.21 -11.93
C HIS A 307 -21.07 -10.04 -13.18
N LYS A 308 -20.07 -10.43 -13.99
CA LYS A 308 -20.27 -11.21 -15.22
C LYS A 308 -20.30 -12.69 -14.90
N LYS A 309 -21.41 -13.34 -15.20
CA LYS A 309 -21.55 -14.79 -15.02
C LYS A 309 -20.47 -15.51 -15.86
N PRO A 310 -19.60 -16.34 -15.25
CA PRO A 310 -18.57 -17.04 -15.98
C PRO A 310 -19.19 -18.02 -16.98
N ALA A 311 -18.63 -18.06 -18.19
CA ALA A 311 -19.02 -19.04 -19.19
C ALA A 311 -18.70 -20.45 -18.66
N ARG A 312 -19.62 -21.41 -18.86
CA ARG A 312 -19.38 -22.81 -18.50
C ARG A 312 -18.10 -23.27 -19.22
N LYS A 313 -17.05 -23.61 -18.48
CA LYS A 313 -15.92 -24.37 -19.04
C LYS A 313 -16.48 -25.74 -19.45
N PRO A 314 -16.36 -26.17 -20.73
CA PRO A 314 -16.63 -27.56 -21.07
C PRO A 314 -15.63 -28.41 -20.28
N GLY A 315 -16.16 -29.35 -19.49
CA GLY A 315 -15.38 -30.30 -18.70
C GLY A 315 -14.73 -31.37 -19.55
#